data_AF-A0A5E8BY68-F1
#
_entry.id   AF-A0A5E8BY68-F1
#
_cell.length_a   1.000
_cell.length_b   1.000
_cell.length_c   1.000
_cell.angle_alpha   90.00
_cell.angle_beta   90.00
_cell.angle_gamma   90.00
#
_symmetry.space_group_name_H-M   'P 1'
#
loop_
_entity.id
_entity.type
_entity.pdbx_description
1 polymer ?
#
loop_
_entity_poly.entity_id
_entity_poly.type
_entity_poly.pdbx_seq_one_letter_code
_entity_poly.pdbx_strand_id
1 'polypeptide(L)'
;MRLFATIFTLFALIVAVVFADDSISSRYIIVFEKGFKTPSKVVSTVESKLKDLGFSIVYRYNTVLNGFAVTPTNLATFADTYKTQEDVLAKFAEINDADYPFFVEKDQEAKINQ
;
A
#
# COMPACT_ATOMS: atom_id res chain seq x y z
N MET A 1 8.58 64.90 -3.40
CA MET A 1 9.16 63.98 -2.40
C MET A 1 9.07 62.57 -2.96
N ARG A 2 10.22 61.92 -3.17
CA ARG A 2 10.32 60.47 -3.36
C ARG A 2 10.08 59.81 -2.00
N LEU A 3 9.43 58.64 -1.96
CA LEU A 3 9.90 57.41 -1.29
C LEU A 3 8.76 56.41 -1.00
N PHE A 4 9.06 55.13 -1.31
CA PHE A 4 8.57 53.89 -0.69
C PHE A 4 7.08 53.52 -0.90
N ALA A 5 6.66 52.27 -1.12
CA ALA A 5 7.31 50.99 -0.95
C ALA A 5 6.74 49.93 -1.91
N THR A 6 7.62 49.01 -2.25
CA THR A 6 7.45 47.65 -2.76
C THR A 6 6.19 46.94 -2.23
N ILE A 7 5.33 46.42 -3.11
CA ILE A 7 4.46 45.28 -2.81
C ILE A 7 4.80 44.18 -3.82
N PHE A 8 5.83 43.44 -3.45
CA PHE A 8 6.14 42.13 -3.98
C PHE A 8 5.25 41.12 -3.24
N THR A 9 4.94 40.01 -3.90
CA THR A 9 4.38 38.77 -3.33
C THR A 9 2.86 38.74 -3.08
N LEU A 10 2.15 38.13 -4.04
CA LEU A 10 1.15 37.12 -3.71
C LEU A 10 1.13 36.06 -4.81
N PHE A 11 2.22 35.28 -4.89
CA PHE A 11 2.14 33.97 -5.54
C PHE A 11 1.45 33.06 -4.54
N ALA A 12 0.13 32.96 -4.64
CA ALA A 12 -0.64 31.97 -3.91
C ALA A 12 -0.19 30.60 -4.42
N LEU A 13 0.71 29.98 -3.65
CA LEU A 13 1.09 28.59 -3.76
C LEU A 13 -0.21 27.77 -3.68
N ILE A 14 -0.67 27.25 -4.82
CA ILE A 14 -1.71 26.24 -4.86
C ILE A 14 -1.09 25.00 -4.22
N VAL A 15 -1.28 24.86 -2.91
CA VAL A 15 -1.06 23.59 -2.23
C VAL A 15 -2.14 22.67 -2.78
N ALA A 16 -1.77 21.87 -3.78
CA ALA A 16 -2.56 20.76 -4.22
C ALA A 16 -2.77 19.84 -3.00
N VAL A 17 -3.94 19.94 -2.39
CA VAL A 17 -4.42 18.94 -1.44
C VAL A 17 -4.60 17.67 -2.27
N VAL A 18 -3.55 16.85 -2.29
CA VAL A 18 -3.67 15.45 -2.67
C VAL A 18 -4.53 14.84 -1.58
N PHE A 19 -5.82 14.68 -1.87
CA PHE A 19 -6.67 13.80 -1.11
C PHE A 19 -6.05 12.41 -1.24
N ALA A 20 -5.28 12.00 -0.23
CA ALA A 20 -4.99 10.61 -0.03
C ALA A 20 -6.36 9.94 0.12
N ASP A 21 -6.77 9.21 -0.90
CA ASP A 21 -7.94 8.35 -0.81
C ASP A 21 -7.62 7.30 0.23
N ASP A 22 -7.98 7.60 1.48
CA ASP A 22 -7.74 6.76 2.66
C ASP A 22 -8.80 5.64 2.77
N SER A 23 -9.39 5.26 1.63
CA SER A 23 -10.35 4.17 1.60
C SER A 23 -9.65 2.83 1.88
N ILE A 24 -10.16 2.12 2.88
CA ILE A 24 -9.74 0.78 3.30
C ILE A 24 -10.07 -0.29 2.24
N SER A 25 -10.85 0.06 1.22
CA SER A 25 -11.11 -0.76 0.03
C SER A 25 -9.91 -0.91 -0.92
N SER A 26 -8.72 -0.58 -0.45
CA SER A 26 -7.52 -0.52 -1.27
C SER A 26 -6.96 -1.91 -1.55
N ARG A 27 -6.42 -2.08 -2.76
CA ARG A 27 -5.56 -3.21 -3.09
C ARG A 27 -4.20 -3.01 -2.44
N TYR A 28 -3.56 -4.09 -2.00
CA TYR A 28 -2.21 -4.07 -1.46
C TYR A 28 -1.28 -4.92 -2.31
N ILE A 29 -0.04 -4.47 -2.45
CA ILE A 29 1.04 -5.17 -3.11
C ILE A 29 2.02 -5.63 -2.03
N ILE A 30 2.32 -6.92 -2.03
CA ILE A 30 3.22 -7.57 -1.09
C ILE A 30 4.41 -8.07 -1.89
N VAL A 31 5.62 -7.71 -1.49
CA VAL A 31 6.85 -8.06 -2.22
C VAL A 31 7.88 -8.60 -1.25
N PHE A 32 8.31 -9.85 -1.46
CA PHE A 32 9.40 -10.44 -0.67
C PHE A 32 10.74 -9.81 -1.03
N GLU A 33 11.53 -9.43 -0.04
CA GLU A 33 12.85 -8.79 -0.23
C GLU A 33 13.80 -9.65 -1.06
N LYS A 34 13.76 -10.96 -0.82
CA LYS A 34 14.62 -11.93 -1.52
C LYS A 34 14.08 -12.35 -2.88
N GLY A 35 12.92 -11.84 -3.30
CA GLY A 35 12.31 -12.11 -4.60
C GLY A 35 12.23 -13.60 -4.91
N PHE A 36 12.76 -14.02 -6.07
CA PHE A 36 12.77 -15.42 -6.50
C PHE A 36 13.57 -16.37 -5.57
N LYS A 37 14.45 -15.84 -4.71
CA LYS A 37 15.20 -16.65 -3.73
C LYS A 37 14.36 -17.01 -2.49
N THR A 38 13.17 -16.42 -2.32
CA THR A 38 12.26 -16.78 -1.25
C THR A 38 11.69 -18.18 -1.48
N PRO A 39 11.83 -19.11 -0.51
CA PRO A 39 11.34 -20.48 -0.66
C PRO A 39 9.83 -20.52 -0.89
N SER A 40 9.38 -21.40 -1.80
CA SER A 40 7.95 -21.57 -2.14
C SER A 40 7.08 -21.89 -0.92
N LYS A 41 7.63 -22.58 0.09
CA LYS A 41 6.94 -22.86 1.35
C LYS A 41 6.62 -21.59 2.15
N VAL A 42 7.54 -20.62 2.17
CA VAL A 42 7.32 -19.33 2.84
C VAL A 42 6.24 -18.54 2.10
N VAL A 43 6.36 -18.46 0.76
CA VAL A 43 5.40 -17.79 -0.12
C VAL A 43 3.99 -18.35 0.08
N SER A 44 3.84 -19.68 0.07
CA SER A 44 2.54 -20.34 0.29
C SER A 44 2.01 -20.18 1.72
N THR A 45 2.89 -20.11 2.72
CA THR A 45 2.48 -19.83 4.11
C THR A 45 1.90 -18.43 4.23
N VAL A 46 2.57 -17.42 3.68
CA VAL A 46 2.07 -16.03 3.68
C VAL A 46 0.76 -15.95 2.90
N GLU A 47 0.66 -16.61 1.76
CA GLU A 47 -0.59 -16.66 1.00
C GLU A 47 -1.77 -17.25 1.79
N SER A 48 -1.54 -18.35 2.52
CA SER A 48 -2.58 -18.93 3.38
C SER A 48 -3.02 -17.94 4.46
N LYS A 49 -2.05 -17.32 5.14
CA LYS A 49 -2.34 -16.33 6.19
C LYS A 49 -3.09 -15.12 5.65
N LEU A 50 -2.78 -14.65 4.44
CA LEU A 50 -3.50 -13.56 3.78
C LEU A 50 -4.97 -13.93 3.53
N LYS A 51 -5.23 -15.17 3.09
CA LYS A 51 -6.59 -15.69 2.93
C LYS A 51 -7.33 -15.78 4.26
N ASP A 52 -6.65 -16.22 5.32
CA ASP A 52 -7.22 -16.29 6.67
C ASP A 52 -7.58 -14.89 7.20
N LEU A 53 -6.81 -13.86 6.83
CA LEU A 53 -7.10 -12.44 7.12
C LEU A 53 -8.24 -11.86 6.27
N GLY A 54 -8.82 -12.65 5.35
CA GLY A 54 -9.94 -12.24 4.50
C GLY A 54 -9.53 -11.62 3.16
N PHE A 55 -8.26 -11.74 2.73
CA PHE A 55 -7.80 -11.27 1.43
C PHE A 55 -7.91 -12.34 0.34
N SER A 56 -8.15 -11.88 -0.88
CA SER A 56 -8.05 -12.68 -2.10
C SER A 56 -6.81 -12.25 -2.90
N ILE A 57 -6.15 -13.22 -3.52
CA ILE A 57 -4.98 -12.97 -4.37
C ILE A 57 -5.47 -12.61 -5.77
N VAL A 58 -5.27 -11.35 -6.17
CA VAL A 58 -5.62 -10.83 -7.50
C VAL A 58 -4.55 -11.21 -8.52
N TYR A 59 -3.28 -11.13 -8.11
CA TYR A 59 -2.15 -11.42 -8.98
C TYR A 59 -0.97 -11.99 -8.18
N ARG A 60 -0.16 -12.83 -8.83
CA ARG A 60 1.07 -13.38 -8.27
C ARG A 60 2.25 -12.91 -9.09
N TYR A 61 3.22 -12.29 -8.41
CA TYR A 61 4.51 -11.97 -9.00
C TYR A 61 5.43 -13.19 -8.83
N ASN A 62 5.99 -13.69 -9.93
CA ASN A 62 6.85 -14.89 -9.96
C ASN A 62 8.08 -14.73 -10.86
N THR A 63 8.48 -13.48 -11.15
CA THR A 63 9.59 -13.17 -12.05
C THR A 63 10.82 -12.71 -11.24
N VAL A 64 11.30 -11.48 -11.48
CA VAL A 64 12.35 -10.84 -10.68
C VAL A 64 11.84 -10.56 -9.26
N LEU A 65 10.57 -10.17 -9.17
CA LEU A 65 9.85 -9.99 -7.93
C LEU A 65 9.05 -11.25 -7.60
N ASN A 66 8.94 -11.53 -6.32
CA ASN A 66 8.08 -12.58 -5.79
C ASN A 66 7.14 -11.96 -4.77
N GLY A 67 5.86 -12.28 -4.86
CA GLY A 67 4.86 -11.61 -4.04
C GLY A 67 3.44 -11.69 -4.58
N PHE A 68 2.57 -10.82 -4.06
CA PHE A 68 1.13 -10.86 -4.31
C PHE A 68 0.56 -9.47 -4.49
N ALA A 69 -0.42 -9.33 -5.39
CA ALA A 69 -1.40 -8.25 -5.29
C ALA A 69 -2.66 -8.83 -4.64
N VAL A 70 -3.15 -8.19 -3.59
CA VAL A 70 -4.25 -8.70 -2.77
C VAL A 70 -5.34 -7.66 -2.58
N THR A 71 -6.59 -8.11 -2.52
CA THR A 71 -7.76 -7.27 -2.23
C THR A 71 -8.63 -7.93 -1.18
N PRO A 72 -9.31 -7.18 -0.30
CA PRO A 72 -10.28 -7.78 0.61
C PRO A 72 -11.34 -8.57 -0.15
N THR A 73 -11.71 -9.74 0.36
CA THR A 73 -12.71 -10.62 -0.28
C THR A 73 -14.13 -10.08 -0.10
N ASN A 74 -14.41 -9.46 1.04
CA ASN A 74 -15.68 -8.79 1.34
C ASN A 74 -15.40 -7.43 1.98
N LEU A 75 -15.67 -6.35 1.25
CA LEU A 75 -15.38 -4.99 1.68
C LEU A 75 -16.17 -4.56 2.93
N ALA A 76 -17.42 -5.02 3.09
CA ALA A 76 -18.25 -4.64 4.24
C ALA A 76 -17.68 -5.23 5.54
N THR A 77 -17.45 -6.55 5.56
CA THR A 77 -16.87 -7.24 6.72
C THR A 77 -15.44 -6.77 6.99
N PHE A 78 -14.68 -6.45 5.94
CA PHE A 78 -13.32 -5.94 6.08
C PHE A 78 -13.28 -4.56 6.73
N ALA A 79 -14.14 -3.62 6.31
CA ALA A 79 -14.27 -2.31 6.93
C ALA A 79 -14.86 -2.38 8.37
N ASP A 80 -15.60 -3.44 8.68
CA ASP A 80 -16.02 -3.70 10.05
C ASP A 80 -14.86 -4.16 10.95
N THR A 81 -13.92 -4.93 10.38
CA THR A 81 -12.79 -5.53 11.09
C THR A 81 -11.60 -4.57 11.22
N TYR A 82 -11.29 -3.85 10.14
CA TYR A 82 -10.16 -2.93 10.04
C TYR A 82 -10.70 -1.53 9.83
N LYS A 83 -10.38 -0.63 10.75
CA LYS A 83 -10.92 0.74 10.77
C LYS A 83 -9.96 1.76 10.18
N THR A 84 -8.68 1.39 10.09
CA THR A 84 -7.63 2.20 9.48
C THR A 84 -6.73 1.36 8.59
N GLN A 85 -5.92 2.03 7.78
CA GLN A 85 -4.86 1.38 7.03
C GLN A 85 -3.80 0.77 7.98
N GLU A 86 -3.51 1.43 9.10
CA GLU A 86 -2.57 0.96 10.10
C GLU A 86 -2.99 -0.37 10.71
N ASP A 87 -4.29 -0.59 10.92
CA ASP A 87 -4.82 -1.87 11.42
C ASP A 87 -4.47 -3.02 10.45
N VAL A 88 -4.59 -2.76 9.15
CA VAL A 88 -4.25 -3.73 8.10
C VAL A 88 -2.75 -3.99 8.07
N LEU A 89 -1.93 -2.94 8.10
CA LEU A 89 -0.47 -3.05 8.08
C LEU A 89 0.06 -3.77 9.32
N ALA A 90 -0.56 -3.57 10.49
CA ALA A 90 -0.22 -4.32 11.70
C ALA A 90 -0.44 -5.82 11.52
N LYS A 91 -1.53 -6.24 10.86
CA LYS A 91 -1.76 -7.67 10.55
C LYS A 91 -0.77 -8.22 9.55
N PHE A 92 -0.33 -7.43 8.59
CA PHE A 92 0.74 -7.87 7.71
C PHE A 92 2.09 -7.99 8.43
N ALA A 93 2.38 -7.10 9.39
CA ALA A 93 3.57 -7.22 10.22
C ALA A 93 3.56 -8.51 11.07
N GLU A 94 2.40 -8.93 11.59
CA GLU A 94 2.24 -10.18 12.37
C GLU A 94 2.56 -11.45 11.56
N ILE A 95 2.36 -11.42 10.23
CA ILE A 95 2.60 -12.59 9.37
C ILE A 95 3.96 -12.53 8.67
N ASN A 96 4.72 -11.45 8.87
CA ASN A 96 6.03 -11.23 8.28
C ASN A 96 7.08 -12.15 8.91
N ASP A 97 7.92 -12.75 8.07
CA ASP A 97 8.94 -13.71 8.48
C ASP A 97 10.30 -13.01 8.58
N ALA A 98 11.00 -13.16 9.70
CA ALA A 98 12.27 -12.46 9.93
C ALA A 98 13.41 -12.93 8.99
N ASP A 99 13.38 -14.18 8.56
CA ASP A 99 14.38 -14.73 7.62
C ASP A 99 14.03 -14.40 6.17
N TYR A 100 12.75 -14.14 5.88
CA TYR A 100 12.21 -13.84 4.56
C TYR A 100 11.21 -12.69 4.60
N PRO A 101 11.69 -11.47 4.94
CA PRO A 101 10.81 -10.32 5.07
C PRO A 101 10.15 -9.95 3.75
N PHE A 102 8.98 -9.32 3.86
CA PHE A 102 8.30 -8.67 2.75
C PHE A 102 7.92 -7.23 3.08
N PHE A 103 7.83 -6.41 2.02
CA PHE A 103 7.26 -5.06 2.05
C PHE A 103 5.79 -5.10 1.65
N VAL A 104 5.04 -4.12 2.13
CA VAL A 104 3.66 -3.89 1.73
C VAL A 104 3.51 -2.46 1.23
N GLU A 105 2.92 -2.32 0.06
CA GLU A 105 2.51 -1.03 -0.50
C GLU A 105 1.02 -1.04 -0.81
N LYS A 106 0.36 0.09 -0.58
CA LYS A 106 -1.01 0.31 -1.04
C LYS A 106 -0.96 0.62 -2.53
N ASP A 107 -1.78 -0.07 -3.32
CA ASP A 107 -1.91 0.20 -4.76
C ASP A 107 -2.49 1.61 -4.93
N GLN A 108 -1.87 2.38 -5.83
CA GLN A 108 -2.27 3.76 -6.11
C GLN A 108 -2.43 3.95 -7.62
N GLU A 109 -3.44 4.71 -8.00
CA GLU A 109 -3.65 5.06 -9.40
C GLU A 109 -2.50 5.93 -9.90
N ALA A 110 -1.78 5.45 -10.93
CA ALA A 110 -0.74 6.22 -11.57
C ALA A 110 -1.38 7.33 -12.43
N LYS A 111 -1.11 8.60 -12.09
CA LYS A 111 -1.52 9.74 -12.92
C LYS A 111 -0.48 9.99 -14.01
N ILE A 112 -0.91 10.07 -15.26
CA ILE A 112 -0.07 10.56 -16.35
C ILE A 112 0.03 12.07 -16.19
N ASN A 113 1.24 12.58 -15.94
CA ASN A 113 1.52 14.01 -16.04
C ASN A 113 1.45 14.39 -17.53
N GLN A 114 0.33 14.98 -17.96
CA GLN A 114 0.20 15.65 -19.25
C GLN A 114 0.49 17.15 -19.09
#